data_AF-A0A350JLP6-F1
#
_entry.id   AF-A0A350JLP6-F1
#
_cell.length_a   1.000
_cell.length_b   1.000
_cell.length_c   1.000
_cell.angle_alpha   90.00
_cell.angle_beta   90.00
_cell.angle_gamma   90.00
#
_symmetry.space_group_name_H-M   'P 1'
#
loop_
_entity.id
_entity.type
_entity.pdbx_description
1 polymer ?
#
loop_
_entity_poly.entity_id
_entity_poly.type
_entity_poly.pdbx_seq_one_letter_code
_entity_poly.pdbx_strand_id
1 'polypeptide(L)'
;MAGPITTRVERSQVEGPLWRKKVDSTLLKEHQTPIPVWVLELWRKSGLIVPEKKGQSSKFHSTMDGRVYSCSVKKRKKKNGYQYYLSFDNDLGGKLRESFLMTFMRSIEAELSGKKAHQNIEAAIPFWEFLDIEFIPTNLSFKLTAHYTIPPQFPNLFARLSSSAALKAIDLGNDDHEDLRIHKQGWASREDYKQEIGAFNVIYTLLDTKAKLIYVGEAKDLKKRFDKGHDEIREWDFYRFNVLPRGLSDRNRLELERMAIRDLASLIPNNTNEDIISVSDFKLVNRKIDT
;
A
#
# COMPACT_ATOMS: atom_id res chain seq x y z
N MET A 1 0.99 -24.38 -17.01
CA MET A 1 0.70 -23.56 -18.21
C MET A 1 1.29 -22.18 -17.98
N ALA A 2 2.31 -21.82 -18.75
CA ALA A 2 2.89 -20.48 -18.70
C ALA A 2 1.86 -19.49 -19.27
N GLY A 3 1.50 -18.45 -18.50
CA GLY A 3 0.62 -17.38 -18.96
C GLY A 3 1.20 -16.66 -20.18
N PRO A 4 0.36 -15.96 -20.96
CA PRO A 4 0.80 -15.28 -22.17
C PRO A 4 1.87 -14.24 -21.83
N ILE A 5 3.02 -14.37 -22.48
CA ILE A 5 4.07 -13.35 -22.50
C ILE A 5 3.47 -12.14 -23.21
N THR A 6 3.16 -11.07 -22.46
CA THR A 6 2.79 -9.79 -23.05
C THR A 6 3.94 -9.31 -23.95
N THR A 7 3.58 -9.04 -25.20
CA THR A 7 4.38 -8.77 -26.39
C THR A 7 5.64 -7.91 -26.16
N ARG A 8 6.80 -8.38 -26.65
CA ARG A 8 8.11 -7.70 -26.66
C ARG A 8 8.23 -6.58 -27.72
N VAL A 9 7.12 -5.94 -28.09
CA VAL A 9 7.11 -4.97 -29.19
C VAL A 9 7.06 -3.56 -28.60
N GLU A 10 7.93 -2.67 -29.10
CA GLU A 10 7.89 -1.25 -28.76
C GLU A 10 6.49 -0.68 -29.00
N ARG A 11 6.02 0.15 -28.07
CA ARG A 11 4.69 0.77 -28.20
C ARG A 11 4.72 1.78 -29.34
N SER A 12 3.78 1.63 -30.28
CA SER A 12 3.62 2.53 -31.42
C SER A 12 2.63 3.66 -31.16
N GLN A 13 1.76 3.51 -30.17
CA GLN A 13 0.78 4.53 -29.74
C GLN A 13 1.33 5.29 -28.53
N VAL A 14 2.17 6.28 -28.80
CA VAL A 14 2.81 7.14 -27.80
C VAL A 14 2.38 8.59 -28.06
N GLU A 15 1.93 9.29 -27.02
CA GLU A 15 1.37 10.66 -27.13
C GLU A 15 2.41 11.75 -26.87
N GLY A 16 3.59 11.38 -26.39
CA GLY A 16 4.67 12.31 -26.08
C GLY A 16 6.00 11.61 -25.79
N PRO A 17 7.00 12.34 -25.27
CA PRO A 17 8.29 11.76 -24.89
C PRO A 17 8.13 10.61 -23.90
N LEU A 18 8.51 9.41 -24.33
CA LEU A 18 8.47 8.17 -23.55
C LEU A 18 9.87 7.82 -23.05
N TRP A 19 9.99 7.44 -21.78
CA TRP A 19 11.13 6.66 -21.31
C TRP A 19 10.69 5.43 -20.55
N ARG A 20 11.45 4.35 -20.72
CA ARG A 20 11.21 3.08 -20.04
C ARG A 20 12.09 2.95 -18.80
N LYS A 21 11.47 2.65 -17.67
CA LYS A 21 12.14 2.42 -16.39
C LYS A 21 12.06 0.93 -16.04
N LYS A 22 13.22 0.27 -15.90
CA LYS A 22 13.29 -1.04 -15.22
C LYS A 22 12.80 -0.86 -13.79
N VAL A 23 11.80 -1.64 -13.39
CA VAL A 23 11.23 -1.59 -12.05
C VAL A 23 12.23 -2.15 -11.06
N ASP A 24 12.42 -1.44 -9.96
CA ASP A 24 13.35 -1.79 -8.88
C ASP A 24 12.73 -1.48 -7.52
N SER A 25 13.41 -1.88 -6.45
CA SER A 25 12.96 -1.66 -5.08
C SER A 25 12.78 -0.17 -4.76
N THR A 26 13.65 0.70 -5.27
CA THR A 26 13.54 2.16 -5.06
C THR A 26 12.23 2.71 -5.61
N LEU A 27 11.82 2.31 -6.83
CA LEU A 27 10.55 2.73 -7.41
C LEU A 27 9.36 2.26 -6.55
N LEU A 28 9.38 1.02 -6.06
CA LEU A 28 8.25 0.41 -5.36
C LEU A 28 8.14 0.79 -3.88
N LYS A 29 9.27 1.06 -3.22
CA LYS A 29 9.33 1.37 -1.79
C LYS A 29 9.39 2.87 -1.51
N GLU A 30 10.24 3.58 -2.24
CA GLU A 30 10.42 5.03 -2.06
C GLU A 30 9.52 5.87 -2.97
N HIS A 31 8.71 5.20 -3.80
CA HIS A 31 7.76 5.80 -4.75
C HIS A 31 8.40 6.87 -5.62
N GLN A 32 9.64 6.63 -6.06
CA GLN A 32 10.36 7.62 -6.86
C GLN A 32 11.27 6.99 -7.90
N THR A 33 11.42 7.70 -9.02
CA THR A 33 12.31 7.31 -10.11
C THR A 33 13.07 8.53 -10.64
N PRO A 34 14.36 8.39 -10.98
CA PRO A 34 15.11 9.46 -11.60
C PRO A 34 14.54 9.80 -12.98
N ILE A 35 14.48 11.10 -13.29
CA ILE A 35 14.10 11.59 -14.61
C ILE A 35 15.36 11.66 -15.49
N PRO A 36 15.36 11.07 -16.70
CA PRO A 36 16.48 11.16 -17.63
C PRO A 36 16.82 12.59 -18.02
N VAL A 37 18.10 12.88 -18.27
CA VAL A 37 18.59 14.23 -18.62
C VAL A 37 17.91 14.76 -19.89
N TRP A 38 17.75 13.91 -20.91
CA TRP A 38 17.14 14.29 -22.18
C TRP A 38 15.66 14.71 -22.02
N VAL A 39 14.92 14.11 -21.07
CA VAL A 39 13.53 14.50 -20.76
C VAL A 39 13.51 15.90 -20.13
N LEU A 40 14.45 16.18 -19.22
CA LEU A 40 14.59 17.50 -18.60
C LEU A 40 14.95 18.59 -19.62
N GLU A 41 15.82 18.27 -20.58
CA GLU A 41 16.17 19.20 -21.66
C GLU A 41 14.96 19.51 -22.53
N LEU A 42 14.14 18.50 -22.84
CA LEU A 42 12.90 18.68 -23.59
C LEU A 42 11.92 19.59 -22.83
N TRP A 43 11.76 19.40 -21.52
CA TRP A 43 10.89 20.24 -20.69
C TRP A 43 11.35 21.70 -20.64
N ARG A 44 12.66 21.94 -20.54
CA ARG A 44 13.22 23.29 -20.58
C ARG A 44 12.93 23.97 -21.92
N LYS A 45 13.04 23.23 -23.03
CA LYS A 45 12.70 23.74 -24.37
C LYS A 45 11.21 24.01 -24.53
N SER A 46 10.34 23.24 -23.87
CA SER A 46 8.88 23.44 -23.91
C SER A 46 8.36 24.48 -22.91
N GLY A 47 9.24 25.17 -22.18
CA GLY A 47 8.86 26.21 -21.21
C GLY A 47 8.28 25.69 -19.90
N LEU A 48 8.44 24.40 -19.58
CA LEU A 48 7.96 23.83 -18.31
C LEU A 48 8.79 24.34 -17.12
N ILE A 49 8.11 24.80 -16.07
CA ILE A 49 8.74 25.22 -14.81
C ILE A 49 9.08 23.99 -13.97
N VAL A 50 10.34 23.60 -14.01
CA VAL A 50 10.93 22.55 -13.17
C VAL A 50 11.44 23.21 -11.87
N PRO A 51 11.34 22.57 -10.69
CA PRO A 51 11.75 23.22 -9.44
C PRO A 51 13.22 23.64 -9.46
N GLU A 52 13.47 24.94 -9.29
CA GLU A 52 14.82 25.50 -9.36
C GLU A 52 15.60 25.33 -8.06
N LYS A 53 14.89 25.42 -6.92
CA LYS A 53 15.47 25.35 -5.57
C LYS A 53 15.40 23.95 -4.98
N LYS A 54 16.39 23.62 -4.15
CA LYS A 54 16.41 22.36 -3.37
C LYS A 54 15.18 22.30 -2.46
N GLY A 55 14.49 21.17 -2.44
CA GLY A 55 13.31 20.96 -1.59
C GLY A 55 12.01 21.51 -2.17
N GLN A 56 12.05 22.25 -3.27
CA GLN A 56 10.86 22.65 -4.01
C GLN A 56 10.34 21.47 -4.84
N SER A 57 9.02 21.32 -4.88
CA SER A 57 8.33 20.30 -5.67
C SER A 57 7.32 20.95 -6.59
N SER A 58 7.35 20.62 -7.88
CA SER A 58 6.27 20.96 -8.80
C SER A 58 5.28 19.80 -8.82
N LYS A 59 4.00 20.09 -8.62
CA LYS A 59 2.92 19.09 -8.62
C LYS A 59 2.44 18.86 -10.05
N PHE A 60 2.18 17.61 -10.37
CA PHE A 60 1.65 17.16 -11.65
C PHE A 60 0.61 16.07 -11.39
N HIS A 61 -0.11 15.70 -12.43
CA HIS A 61 -0.99 14.54 -12.41
C HIS A 61 -0.34 13.42 -13.20
N SER A 62 -0.60 12.19 -12.77
CA SER A 62 -0.26 11.00 -13.52
C SER A 62 -1.49 10.14 -13.74
N THR A 63 -1.52 9.37 -14.82
CA THR A 63 -2.63 8.47 -15.15
C THR A 63 -2.10 7.07 -15.36
N MET A 64 -2.73 6.08 -14.70
CA MET A 64 -2.45 4.66 -14.86
C MET A 64 -3.78 3.91 -14.86
N ASP A 65 -3.99 3.02 -15.82
CA ASP A 65 -5.24 2.25 -15.98
C ASP A 65 -6.52 3.10 -15.94
N GLY A 66 -6.47 4.31 -16.53
CA GLY A 66 -7.59 5.26 -16.54
C GLY A 66 -7.85 6.01 -15.23
N ARG A 67 -7.08 5.74 -14.15
CA ARG A 67 -7.17 6.46 -12.88
C ARG A 67 -6.13 7.57 -12.80
N VAL A 68 -6.50 8.69 -12.17
CA VAL A 68 -5.63 9.86 -11.98
C VAL A 68 -5.03 9.85 -10.58
N TYR A 69 -3.73 10.11 -10.49
CA TYR A 69 -2.93 10.13 -9.27
C TYR A 69 -2.11 11.41 -9.17
N SER A 70 -1.78 11.82 -7.94
CA SER A 70 -0.92 12.98 -7.71
C SER A 70 0.54 12.58 -7.78
N CYS A 71 1.35 13.35 -8.50
CA CYS A 71 2.79 13.16 -8.53
C CYS A 71 3.53 14.49 -8.44
N SER A 72 4.82 14.42 -8.14
CA SER A 72 5.65 15.61 -8.02
C SER A 72 7.04 15.41 -8.57
N VAL A 73 7.60 16.46 -9.14
CA VAL A 73 9.01 16.49 -9.56
C VAL A 73 9.82 17.17 -8.47
N LYS A 74 10.89 16.52 -8.00
CA LYS A 74 11.77 17.00 -6.92
C LYS A 74 13.21 17.08 -7.39
N LYS A 75 13.90 18.18 -7.06
CA LYS A 75 15.33 18.37 -7.30
C LYS A 75 16.14 17.93 -6.08
N ARG A 76 17.10 17.02 -6.27
CA ARG A 76 18.04 16.56 -5.24
C ARG A 76 19.50 16.79 -5.64
N LYS A 77 20.34 17.13 -4.65
CA LYS A 77 21.78 17.28 -4.84
C LYS A 77 22.45 15.90 -4.84
N LYS A 78 23.36 15.66 -5.78
CA LYS A 78 24.27 14.51 -5.80
C LYS A 78 25.72 15.01 -5.72
N LYS A 79 26.67 14.09 -5.53
CA LYS A 79 28.12 14.41 -5.49
C LYS A 79 28.55 15.25 -6.71
N ASN A 80 28.01 14.95 -7.89
CA ASN A 80 28.39 15.59 -9.16
C ASN A 80 27.24 16.44 -9.76
N GLY A 81 26.52 17.21 -8.95
CA GLY A 81 25.50 18.15 -9.43
C GLY A 81 24.10 17.87 -8.89
N TYR A 82 23.10 17.87 -9.77
CA TYR A 82 21.70 17.70 -9.39
C TYR A 82 21.02 16.59 -10.20
N GLN A 83 20.09 15.89 -9.57
CA GLN A 83 19.20 14.93 -10.22
C GLN A 83 17.76 15.25 -9.88
N TYR A 84 16.89 15.13 -10.87
CA TYR A 84 15.46 15.29 -10.70
C TYR A 84 14.80 13.92 -10.57
N TYR A 85 13.81 13.84 -9.71
CA TYR A 85 13.05 12.64 -9.41
C TYR A 85 11.58 12.90 -9.64
N LEU A 86 10.90 11.97 -10.31
CA LEU A 86 9.46 11.88 -10.30
C LEU A 86 9.07 11.05 -9.07
N SER A 87 8.32 11.66 -8.15
CA SER A 87 7.78 11.04 -6.94
C SER A 87 6.27 10.86 -7.05
N PHE A 88 5.79 9.71 -6.64
CA PHE A 88 4.38 9.33 -6.64
C PHE A 88 3.79 9.41 -5.24
N ASP A 89 2.46 9.51 -5.15
CA ASP A 89 1.75 9.34 -3.90
C ASP A 89 1.67 7.85 -3.49
N ASN A 90 1.23 7.60 -2.26
CA ASN A 90 1.13 6.25 -1.72
C ASN A 90 0.12 5.38 -2.48
N ASP A 91 -0.94 6.00 -3.02
CA ASP A 91 -2.01 5.31 -3.75
C ASP A 91 -1.47 4.72 -5.06
N LEU A 92 -0.74 5.53 -5.83
CA LEU A 92 -0.03 5.04 -7.00
C LEU A 92 1.11 4.09 -6.62
N GLY A 93 1.79 4.33 -5.50
CA GLY A 93 2.80 3.41 -4.97
C GLY A 93 2.24 2.01 -4.64
N GLY A 94 1.00 1.93 -4.15
CA GLY A 94 0.27 0.67 -3.96
C GLY A 94 -0.05 0.01 -5.30
N LYS A 95 -0.62 0.78 -6.24
CA LYS A 95 -0.95 0.29 -7.59
C LYS A 95 0.26 -0.23 -8.37
N LEU A 96 1.42 0.42 -8.23
CA LEU A 96 2.68 -0.04 -8.82
C LEU A 96 3.15 -1.36 -8.20
N ARG A 97 3.00 -1.55 -6.89
CA ARG A 97 3.32 -2.83 -6.22
C ARG A 97 2.41 -3.97 -6.67
N GLU A 98 1.13 -3.70 -6.88
CA GLU A 98 0.20 -4.67 -7.45
C GLU A 98 0.56 -5.03 -8.89
N SER A 99 0.95 -4.04 -9.69
CA SER A 99 1.25 -4.22 -11.12
C SER A 99 2.61 -4.91 -11.34
N PHE A 100 3.58 -4.70 -10.45
CA PHE A 100 4.94 -5.25 -10.52
C PHE A 100 5.26 -6.13 -9.32
N LEU A 101 4.35 -7.06 -9.07
CA LEU A 101 4.32 -7.88 -7.87
C LEU A 101 5.56 -8.75 -7.72
N MET A 102 6.11 -9.26 -8.82
CA MET A 102 7.30 -10.10 -8.77
C MET A 102 8.55 -9.30 -8.36
N THR A 103 8.71 -8.09 -8.88
CA THR A 103 9.78 -7.20 -8.41
C THR A 103 9.58 -6.79 -6.96
N PHE A 104 8.34 -6.57 -6.53
CA PHE A 104 8.05 -6.27 -5.12
C PHE A 104 8.43 -7.44 -4.21
N MET A 105 8.00 -8.66 -4.52
CA MET A 105 8.36 -9.86 -3.75
C MET A 105 9.86 -10.08 -3.68
N ARG A 106 10.57 -9.90 -4.81
CA ARG A 106 12.03 -9.95 -4.82
C ARG A 106 12.65 -8.92 -3.88
N SER A 107 12.11 -7.69 -3.86
CA SER A 107 12.64 -6.64 -3.00
C SER A 107 12.51 -6.96 -1.51
N ILE A 108 11.48 -7.73 -1.14
CA ILE A 108 11.27 -8.23 0.22
C ILE A 108 12.21 -9.40 0.50
N GLU A 109 12.31 -10.38 -0.40
CA GLU A 109 13.24 -11.51 -0.25
C GLU A 109 14.70 -11.03 -0.10
N ALA A 110 15.09 -10.03 -0.88
CA ALA A 110 16.43 -9.44 -0.81
C ALA A 110 16.79 -8.88 0.58
N GLU A 111 15.80 -8.35 1.30
CA GLU A 111 15.99 -7.82 2.64
C GLU A 111 16.06 -8.94 3.66
N LEU A 112 15.19 -9.96 3.54
CA LEU A 112 15.18 -11.11 4.42
C LEU A 112 16.44 -11.95 4.33
N SER A 113 16.93 -12.21 3.11
CA SER A 113 18.06 -13.10 2.88
C SER A 113 19.43 -12.39 3.00
N GLY A 114 19.44 -11.07 3.16
CA GLY A 114 20.65 -10.24 3.22
C GLY A 114 21.40 -10.08 1.88
N LYS A 115 22.33 -9.11 1.82
CA LYS A 115 23.00 -8.66 0.57
C LYS A 115 23.67 -9.76 -0.27
N LYS A 116 24.20 -10.82 0.35
CA LYS A 116 24.88 -11.92 -0.37
C LYS A 116 23.91 -12.83 -1.13
N ALA A 117 22.68 -13.01 -0.64
CA ALA A 117 21.67 -13.83 -1.32
C ALA A 117 21.01 -13.08 -2.50
N HIS A 118 20.91 -11.75 -2.43
CA HIS A 118 20.30 -10.92 -3.47
C HIS A 118 20.97 -11.07 -4.85
N GLN A 119 22.31 -11.10 -4.91
CA GLN A 119 23.04 -11.26 -6.18
C GLN A 119 22.80 -12.63 -6.81
N ASN A 120 22.64 -13.68 -6.00
CA ASN A 120 22.37 -15.04 -6.47
C ASN A 120 20.95 -15.15 -7.06
N ILE A 121 19.98 -14.42 -6.49
CA ILE A 121 18.59 -14.45 -6.96
C ILE A 121 18.44 -13.74 -8.31
N GLU A 122 19.10 -12.59 -8.54
CA GLU A 122 19.01 -11.90 -9.84
C GLU A 122 19.69 -12.68 -10.97
N ALA A 123 20.75 -13.43 -10.67
CA ALA A 123 21.39 -14.34 -11.61
C ALA A 123 20.53 -15.59 -11.91
N ALA A 124 19.81 -16.10 -10.91
CA ALA A 124 18.97 -17.29 -11.05
C ALA A 124 17.63 -17.00 -11.76
N ILE A 125 16.99 -15.87 -11.44
CA ILE A 125 15.70 -15.46 -12.02
C ILE A 125 15.72 -13.94 -12.25
N PRO A 126 16.10 -13.47 -13.45
CA PRO A 126 16.14 -12.04 -13.71
C PRO A 126 14.72 -11.51 -13.95
N PHE A 127 14.28 -10.62 -13.06
CA PHE A 127 12.98 -9.94 -13.14
C PHE A 127 13.08 -8.72 -14.04
N TRP A 128 12.67 -8.90 -15.29
CA TRP A 128 12.71 -7.87 -16.32
C TRP A 128 11.39 -7.09 -16.40
N GLU A 129 10.92 -6.54 -15.28
CA GLU A 129 9.69 -5.73 -15.29
C GLU A 129 9.98 -4.27 -15.67
N PHE A 130 9.08 -3.68 -16.48
CA PHE A 130 9.28 -2.36 -17.06
C PHE A 130 8.02 -1.50 -16.97
N LEU A 131 8.23 -0.26 -16.54
CA LEU A 131 7.25 0.81 -16.51
C LEU A 131 7.58 1.81 -17.62
N ASP A 132 6.63 2.01 -18.54
CA ASP A 132 6.68 3.09 -19.52
C ASP A 132 6.14 4.36 -18.86
N ILE A 133 6.89 5.44 -18.96
CA ILE A 133 6.51 6.76 -18.45
C ILE A 133 6.52 7.74 -19.62
N GLU A 134 5.35 8.20 -19.99
CA GLU A 134 5.14 9.19 -21.04
C GLU A 134 4.85 10.53 -20.41
N PHE A 135 5.53 11.58 -20.88
CA PHE A 135 5.19 12.94 -20.53
C PHE A 135 4.30 13.56 -21.61
N ILE A 136 3.15 14.09 -21.22
CA ILE A 136 2.19 14.75 -22.11
C ILE A 136 2.30 16.27 -21.88
N PRO A 137 2.92 17.03 -22.79
CA PRO A 137 3.16 18.46 -22.57
C PRO A 137 1.88 19.31 -22.56
N THR A 138 0.85 18.90 -23.31
CA THR A 138 -0.39 19.68 -23.50
C THR A 138 -1.20 19.85 -22.22
N ASN A 139 -1.17 18.86 -21.34
CA ASN A 139 -1.92 18.84 -20.07
C ASN A 139 -1.00 18.78 -18.83
N LEU A 140 0.33 18.86 -19.04
CA LEU A 140 1.34 18.72 -17.98
C LEU A 140 1.12 17.47 -17.14
N SER A 141 0.90 16.32 -17.78
CA SER A 141 0.65 15.05 -17.08
C SER A 141 1.61 13.95 -17.47
N PHE A 142 1.66 12.91 -16.65
CA PHE A 142 2.36 11.68 -16.94
C PHE A 142 1.37 10.57 -17.26
N LYS A 143 1.63 9.78 -18.31
CA LYS A 143 0.89 8.54 -18.56
C LYS A 143 1.82 7.38 -18.24
N LEU A 144 1.38 6.55 -17.30
CA LEU A 144 2.12 5.40 -16.78
C LEU A 144 1.50 4.14 -17.36
N THR A 145 2.32 3.25 -17.89
CA THR A 145 1.84 2.00 -18.47
C THR A 145 2.77 0.86 -18.06
N ALA A 146 2.20 -0.20 -17.49
CA ALA A 146 2.94 -1.42 -17.23
C ALA A 146 3.29 -2.08 -18.58
N HIS A 147 4.51 -1.85 -19.05
CA HIS A 147 4.96 -2.29 -20.37
C HIS A 147 5.23 -3.79 -20.39
N TYR A 148 5.91 -4.28 -19.35
CA TYR A 148 6.19 -5.69 -19.19
C TYR A 148 6.15 -6.05 -17.72
N THR A 149 5.33 -7.06 -17.41
CA THR A 149 5.13 -7.61 -16.08
C THR A 149 5.35 -9.11 -16.14
N ILE A 150 5.89 -9.69 -15.08
CA ILE A 150 6.04 -11.14 -14.98
C ILE A 150 4.84 -11.67 -14.20
N PRO A 151 4.01 -12.55 -14.80
CA PRO A 151 2.88 -13.11 -14.08
C PRO A 151 3.41 -13.98 -12.92
N PRO A 152 2.96 -13.75 -11.68
CA PRO A 152 3.29 -14.62 -10.56
C PRO A 152 2.68 -16.02 -10.75
N GLN A 153 3.34 -17.04 -10.21
CA GLN A 153 2.78 -18.40 -10.17
C GLN A 153 1.54 -18.51 -9.26
N PHE A 154 1.41 -17.62 -8.26
CA PHE A 154 0.30 -17.57 -7.31
C PHE A 154 -0.29 -16.14 -7.18
N PRO A 155 -0.93 -15.59 -8.23
CA PRO A 155 -1.33 -14.17 -8.29
C PRO A 155 -2.22 -13.74 -7.12
N ASN A 156 -3.19 -14.58 -6.74
CA ASN A 156 -4.12 -14.28 -5.66
C ASN A 156 -3.45 -14.27 -4.29
N LEU A 157 -2.47 -15.17 -4.06
CA LEU A 157 -1.71 -15.20 -2.81
C LEU A 157 -0.87 -13.93 -2.68
N PHE A 158 -0.16 -13.56 -3.74
CA PHE A 158 0.75 -12.43 -3.69
C PHE A 158 0.02 -11.08 -3.67
N ALA A 159 -1.08 -10.92 -4.40
CA ALA A 159 -1.89 -9.70 -4.35
C ALA A 159 -2.37 -9.43 -2.91
N ARG A 160 -2.81 -10.48 -2.22
CA ARG A 160 -3.20 -10.41 -0.80
C ARG A 160 -2.03 -10.19 0.12
N LEU A 161 -0.91 -10.85 -0.12
CA LEU A 161 0.28 -10.63 0.68
C LEU A 161 0.72 -9.16 0.57
N SER A 162 0.69 -8.55 -0.62
CA SER A 162 1.13 -7.17 -0.86
C SER A 162 0.38 -6.12 -0.04
N SER A 163 -0.89 -6.39 0.28
CA SER A 163 -1.72 -5.55 1.15
C SER A 163 -1.81 -6.08 2.59
N SER A 164 -1.35 -7.30 2.87
CA SER A 164 -1.46 -7.94 4.17
C SER A 164 -0.58 -7.29 5.24
N ALA A 165 -1.08 -7.32 6.47
CA ALA A 165 -0.30 -7.04 7.67
C ALA A 165 0.99 -7.88 7.74
N ALA A 166 0.95 -9.12 7.23
CA ALA A 166 2.07 -10.05 7.25
C ALA A 166 3.28 -9.60 6.41
N LEU A 167 3.09 -9.05 5.20
CA LEU A 167 4.22 -8.46 4.45
C LEU A 167 4.65 -7.10 5.00
N LYS A 168 3.73 -6.29 5.52
CA LYS A 168 4.12 -5.04 6.22
C LYS A 168 5.06 -5.32 7.40
N ALA A 169 4.87 -6.45 8.10
CA ALA A 169 5.77 -6.91 9.16
C ALA A 169 7.15 -7.33 8.63
N ILE A 170 7.21 -7.87 7.43
CA ILE A 170 8.45 -8.38 6.83
C ILE A 170 9.25 -7.25 6.14
N ASP A 171 8.58 -6.28 5.51
CA ASP A 171 9.18 -5.11 4.83
C ASP A 171 9.90 -4.13 5.78
N LEU A 172 9.67 -4.26 7.10
CA LEU A 172 10.24 -3.39 8.14
C LEU A 172 11.36 -4.08 8.95
N GLY A 173 11.68 -5.34 8.62
CA GLY A 173 12.53 -6.26 9.39
C GLY A 173 14.01 -5.92 9.44
N ASN A 174 14.38 -4.81 10.10
CA ASN A 174 15.75 -4.52 10.55
C ASN A 174 15.79 -3.58 11.78
N ASP A 175 14.74 -3.53 12.61
CA ASP A 175 14.75 -2.75 13.85
C ASP A 175 14.40 -3.68 15.03
N ASP A 176 15.28 -3.79 16.03
CA ASP A 176 15.15 -4.64 17.23
C ASP A 176 13.95 -4.28 18.14
N HIS A 177 13.03 -3.44 17.66
CA HIS A 177 11.81 -2.99 18.34
C HIS A 177 10.52 -3.63 17.77
N GLU A 178 10.62 -4.64 16.91
CA GLU A 178 9.48 -5.23 16.18
C GLU A 178 8.45 -6.01 17.04
N ASP A 179 8.83 -6.51 18.22
CA ASP A 179 7.97 -7.41 19.01
C ASP A 179 6.71 -6.77 19.64
N LEU A 180 6.48 -5.46 19.43
CA LEU A 180 5.39 -4.72 20.08
C LEU A 180 4.45 -3.97 19.12
N ARG A 181 4.62 -4.08 17.79
CA ARG A 181 3.82 -3.27 16.86
C ARG A 181 2.48 -3.93 16.48
N ILE A 182 1.40 -3.16 16.60
CA ILE A 182 0.05 -3.56 16.15
C ILE A 182 -0.09 -3.24 14.65
N HIS A 183 -0.39 -4.27 13.84
CA HIS A 183 -0.66 -4.08 12.41
C HIS A 183 -2.13 -3.80 12.17
N LYS A 184 -2.43 -2.68 11.52
CA LYS A 184 -3.79 -2.21 11.29
C LYS A 184 -4.22 -2.54 9.87
N GLN A 185 -5.43 -3.07 9.73
CA GLN A 185 -6.10 -3.27 8.45
C GLN A 185 -7.33 -2.35 8.41
N GLY A 186 -7.54 -1.72 7.24
CA GLY A 186 -8.64 -0.78 7.01
C GLY A 186 -9.99 -1.49 6.84
N TRP A 187 -11.04 -0.76 6.50
CA TRP A 187 -12.34 -1.40 6.24
C TRP A 187 -12.30 -2.28 4.97
N ALA A 188 -12.88 -3.48 5.07
CA ALA A 188 -13.06 -4.44 3.98
C ALA A 188 -14.50 -4.99 3.98
N SER A 189 -14.96 -5.46 2.82
CA SER A 189 -16.29 -6.05 2.63
C SER A 189 -16.37 -7.41 3.31
N ARG A 190 -17.52 -7.76 3.91
CA ARG A 190 -17.79 -9.11 4.44
C ARG A 190 -17.44 -10.24 3.48
N GLU A 191 -17.52 -10.03 2.18
CA GLU A 191 -17.19 -11.08 1.20
C GLU A 191 -15.70 -11.47 1.22
N ASP A 192 -14.83 -10.61 1.76
CA ASP A 192 -13.37 -10.73 1.70
C ASP A 192 -12.74 -11.44 2.92
N TYR A 193 -13.50 -11.71 4.00
CA TYR A 193 -12.86 -12.18 5.25
C TYR A 193 -12.22 -13.58 5.13
N LYS A 194 -12.82 -14.49 4.35
CA LYS A 194 -12.29 -15.86 4.12
C LYS A 194 -10.93 -15.85 3.43
N GLN A 195 -10.65 -14.70 2.86
CA GLN A 195 -9.65 -14.38 1.90
C GLN A 195 -8.48 -13.63 2.59
N GLU A 196 -8.61 -13.31 3.88
CA GLU A 196 -7.56 -12.68 4.70
C GLU A 196 -6.35 -13.59 4.96
N ILE A 197 -5.16 -13.01 5.13
CA ILE A 197 -3.92 -13.75 5.43
C ILE A 197 -3.34 -13.24 6.75
N GLY A 198 -3.01 -14.17 7.66
CA GLY A 198 -2.36 -13.82 8.92
C GLY A 198 -3.25 -13.12 9.94
N ALA A 199 -4.58 -13.20 9.80
CA ALA A 199 -5.55 -12.62 10.72
C ALA A 199 -5.69 -13.48 12.01
N PHE A 200 -4.59 -13.59 12.75
CA PHE A 200 -4.52 -14.28 14.05
C PHE A 200 -4.23 -13.29 15.16
N ASN A 201 -4.69 -13.59 16.37
CA ASN A 201 -4.49 -12.75 17.56
C ASN A 201 -4.91 -11.29 17.31
N VAL A 202 -6.21 -11.07 17.06
CA VAL A 202 -6.71 -9.79 16.54
C VAL A 202 -7.77 -9.17 17.45
N ILE A 203 -7.87 -7.85 17.39
CA ILE A 203 -9.07 -7.09 17.78
C ILE A 203 -9.74 -6.65 16.48
N TYR A 204 -11.02 -6.99 16.29
CA TYR A 204 -11.78 -6.61 15.10
C TYR A 204 -12.96 -5.71 15.43
N THR A 205 -13.42 -5.00 14.41
CA THR A 205 -14.66 -4.22 14.42
C THR A 205 -15.52 -4.66 13.26
N LEU A 206 -16.80 -4.92 13.51
CA LEU A 206 -17.82 -5.15 12.50
C LEU A 206 -18.70 -3.91 12.39
N LEU A 207 -19.18 -3.65 11.19
CA LEU A 207 -20.12 -2.60 10.89
C LEU A 207 -21.29 -3.20 10.09
N ASP A 208 -22.49 -2.85 10.48
CA ASP A 208 -23.71 -3.03 9.70
C ASP A 208 -24.19 -1.64 9.27
N THR A 209 -23.98 -1.29 8.01
CA THR A 209 -24.33 0.05 7.52
C THR A 209 -25.84 0.28 7.44
N LYS A 210 -26.64 -0.79 7.30
CA LYS A 210 -28.10 -0.70 7.16
C LYS A 210 -28.76 -0.49 8.51
N ALA A 211 -28.42 -1.32 9.49
CA ALA A 211 -28.92 -1.21 10.86
C ALA A 211 -28.15 -0.14 11.68
N LYS A 212 -27.04 0.39 11.14
CA LYS A 212 -26.14 1.35 11.79
C LYS A 212 -25.57 0.81 13.11
N LEU A 213 -25.19 -0.47 13.11
CA LEU A 213 -24.64 -1.14 14.27
C LEU A 213 -23.12 -1.29 14.16
N ILE A 214 -22.44 -1.19 15.29
CA ILE A 214 -21.01 -1.44 15.42
C ILE A 214 -20.82 -2.52 16.48
N TYR A 215 -19.94 -3.48 16.21
CA TYR A 215 -19.54 -4.51 17.15
C TYR A 215 -18.03 -4.59 17.23
N VAL A 216 -17.50 -4.82 18.43
CA VAL A 216 -16.07 -5.00 18.67
C VAL A 216 -15.88 -6.37 19.31
N GLY A 217 -14.88 -7.10 18.84
CA GLY A 217 -14.54 -8.37 19.46
C GLY A 217 -13.07 -8.77 19.30
N GLU A 218 -12.69 -9.82 20.01
CA GLU A 218 -11.39 -10.48 19.85
C GLU A 218 -11.47 -11.82 19.13
N ALA A 219 -10.39 -12.19 18.43
CA ALA A 219 -10.23 -13.54 17.92
C ALA A 219 -8.78 -14.02 17.95
N LYS A 220 -8.59 -15.30 18.31
CA LYS A 220 -7.35 -16.04 17.99
C LYS A 220 -7.18 -16.26 16.50
N ASP A 221 -8.28 -16.54 15.80
CA ASP A 221 -8.36 -16.80 14.36
C ASP A 221 -9.63 -16.11 13.85
N LEU A 222 -9.46 -15.05 13.07
CA LEU A 222 -10.56 -14.20 12.60
C LEU A 222 -11.56 -14.99 11.76
N LYS A 223 -11.08 -15.85 10.87
CA LYS A 223 -11.94 -16.61 9.93
C LYS A 223 -12.84 -17.56 10.69
N LYS A 224 -12.25 -18.33 11.60
CA LYS A 224 -13.02 -19.23 12.47
C LYS A 224 -14.00 -18.48 13.36
N ARG A 225 -13.66 -17.26 13.79
CA ARG A 225 -14.59 -16.44 14.59
C ARG A 225 -15.78 -15.99 13.76
N PHE A 226 -15.56 -15.49 12.55
CA PHE A 226 -16.63 -15.01 11.67
C PHE A 226 -17.50 -16.16 11.15
N ASP A 227 -16.93 -17.33 10.87
CA ASP A 227 -17.67 -18.52 10.44
C ASP A 227 -18.65 -19.02 11.52
N LYS A 228 -18.40 -18.73 12.81
CA LYS A 228 -19.33 -19.04 13.91
C LYS A 228 -20.53 -18.09 13.97
N GLY A 229 -20.46 -16.94 13.31
CA GLY A 229 -21.49 -15.90 13.36
C GLY A 229 -21.42 -15.03 14.62
N HIS A 230 -22.24 -13.97 14.59
CA HIS A 230 -22.40 -12.98 15.65
C HIS A 230 -23.90 -12.70 15.82
N ASP A 231 -24.48 -13.13 16.93
CA ASP A 231 -25.91 -13.01 17.16
C ASP A 231 -26.34 -11.55 17.38
N GLU A 232 -25.45 -10.75 17.96
CA GLU A 232 -25.67 -9.33 18.26
C GLU A 232 -25.65 -8.46 17.01
N ILE A 233 -25.05 -8.94 15.91
CA ILE A 233 -24.92 -8.22 14.65
C ILE A 233 -24.90 -9.22 13.47
N ARG A 234 -26.04 -9.78 13.09
CA ARG A 234 -26.08 -10.86 12.07
C ARG A 234 -25.80 -10.37 10.64
N GLU A 235 -26.25 -9.16 10.34
CA GLU A 235 -26.29 -8.58 8.99
C GLU A 235 -25.13 -7.61 8.69
N TRP A 236 -24.04 -7.66 9.47
CA TRP A 236 -22.84 -6.86 9.20
C TRP A 236 -22.35 -7.04 7.75
N ASP A 237 -21.86 -5.95 7.16
CA ASP A 237 -21.45 -5.85 5.76
C ASP A 237 -20.00 -5.38 5.59
N PHE A 238 -19.40 -4.77 6.63
CA PHE A 238 -17.98 -4.42 6.65
C PHE A 238 -17.28 -4.89 7.91
N TYR A 239 -15.97 -5.14 7.80
CA TYR A 239 -15.11 -5.41 8.93
C TYR A 239 -13.78 -4.68 8.81
N ARG A 240 -13.11 -4.49 9.94
CA ARG A 240 -11.69 -4.13 10.02
C ARG A 240 -11.03 -4.86 11.19
N PHE A 241 -9.72 -5.01 11.18
CA PHE A 241 -9.03 -5.63 12.31
C PHE A 241 -7.62 -5.11 12.55
N ASN A 242 -7.16 -5.30 13.77
CA ASN A 242 -5.82 -4.99 14.24
C ASN A 242 -5.16 -6.29 14.70
N VAL A 243 -4.05 -6.68 14.06
CA VAL A 243 -3.22 -7.82 14.47
C VAL A 243 -2.34 -7.41 15.64
N LEU A 244 -2.49 -8.10 16.75
CA LEU A 244 -1.70 -7.88 17.95
C LEU A 244 -0.34 -8.60 17.86
N PRO A 245 0.71 -8.07 18.52
CA PRO A 245 2.00 -8.72 18.58
C PRO A 245 1.93 -10.12 19.17
N ARG A 246 2.80 -11.02 18.70
CA ARG A 246 2.84 -12.43 19.15
C ARG A 246 3.19 -12.59 20.63
N GLY A 247 3.88 -11.61 21.22
CA GLY A 247 4.22 -11.59 22.64
C GLY A 247 3.04 -11.31 23.58
N LEU A 248 1.88 -10.87 23.06
CA LEU A 248 0.70 -10.62 23.89
C LEU A 248 -0.09 -11.91 24.14
N SER A 249 -0.32 -12.20 25.43
CA SER A 249 -1.10 -13.36 25.84
C SER A 249 -2.60 -13.22 25.51
N ASP A 250 -3.34 -14.32 25.59
CA ASP A 250 -4.80 -14.32 25.46
C ASP A 250 -5.48 -13.36 26.44
N ARG A 251 -4.95 -13.24 27.65
CA ARG A 251 -5.47 -12.32 28.65
C ARG A 251 -5.26 -10.86 28.22
N ASN A 252 -4.10 -10.54 27.66
CA ASN A 252 -3.83 -9.19 27.16
C ASN A 252 -4.79 -8.82 26.03
N ARG A 253 -5.08 -9.76 25.12
CA ARG A 253 -6.04 -9.55 24.02
C ARG A 253 -7.45 -9.24 24.55
N LEU A 254 -7.91 -9.98 25.56
CA LEU A 254 -9.21 -9.73 26.19
C LEU A 254 -9.28 -8.35 26.88
N GLU A 255 -8.21 -7.92 27.56
CA GLU A 255 -8.18 -6.59 28.18
C GLU A 255 -8.17 -5.47 27.14
N LEU A 256 -7.49 -5.67 26.00
CA LEU A 256 -7.51 -4.71 24.88
C LEU A 256 -8.88 -4.63 24.20
N GLU A 257 -9.58 -5.75 24.08
CA GLU A 257 -10.98 -5.78 23.61
C GLU A 257 -11.88 -4.95 24.53
N ARG A 258 -11.79 -5.18 25.85
CA ARG A 258 -12.58 -4.42 26.85
C ARG A 258 -12.27 -2.93 26.82
N MET A 259 -11.00 -2.56 26.67
CA MET A 259 -10.59 -1.17 26.49
C MET A 259 -11.25 -0.56 25.25
N ALA A 260 -11.17 -1.24 24.10
CA ALA A 260 -11.76 -0.75 22.86
C ALA A 260 -13.31 -0.65 22.93
N ILE A 261 -13.97 -1.61 23.57
CA ILE A 261 -15.42 -1.57 23.82
C ILE A 261 -15.76 -0.38 24.70
N ARG A 262 -15.03 -0.17 25.81
CA ARG A 262 -15.26 0.94 26.74
C ARG A 262 -15.09 2.30 26.08
N ASP A 263 -14.01 2.47 25.32
CA ASP A 263 -13.73 3.72 24.61
C ASP A 263 -14.87 4.05 23.62
N LEU A 264 -15.33 3.08 22.85
CA LEU A 264 -16.44 3.27 21.91
C LEU A 264 -17.79 3.47 22.62
N ALA A 265 -18.06 2.74 23.69
CA ALA A 265 -19.29 2.87 24.47
C ALA A 265 -19.45 4.27 25.07
N SER A 266 -18.35 4.93 25.45
CA SER A 266 -18.38 6.30 25.96
C SER A 266 -18.71 7.36 24.90
N LEU A 267 -18.55 7.03 23.61
CA LEU A 267 -18.68 7.98 22.50
C LEU A 267 -19.93 7.74 21.64
N ILE A 268 -20.49 6.53 21.68
CA ILE A 268 -21.56 6.06 20.80
C ILE A 268 -22.70 5.47 21.65
N PRO A 269 -23.98 5.72 21.29
CA PRO A 269 -25.13 5.07 21.91
C PRO A 269 -24.95 3.54 21.98
N ASN A 270 -25.24 2.96 23.14
CA ASN A 270 -25.04 1.55 23.42
C ASN A 270 -26.18 0.99 24.28
N ASN A 271 -26.22 -0.32 24.48
CA ASN A 271 -27.33 -0.99 25.15
C ASN A 271 -27.44 -0.70 26.66
N THR A 272 -26.40 -0.15 27.31
CA THR A 272 -26.43 0.18 28.74
C THR A 272 -26.77 1.64 29.02
N ASN A 273 -26.66 2.54 28.03
CA ASN A 273 -26.98 3.98 28.13
C ASN A 273 -26.31 4.73 29.30
N GLU A 274 -25.22 4.20 29.85
CA GLU A 274 -24.46 4.80 30.94
C GLU A 274 -23.24 5.57 30.40
N ASP A 275 -22.98 6.76 30.94
CA ASP A 275 -21.77 7.59 30.70
C ASP A 275 -21.42 7.85 29.22
N ILE A 276 -22.43 8.19 28.40
CA ILE A 276 -22.26 8.46 26.97
C ILE A 276 -22.18 9.97 26.70
N ILE A 277 -21.16 10.39 25.97
CA ILE A 277 -21.10 11.68 25.30
C ILE A 277 -21.19 11.42 23.79
N SER A 278 -22.35 11.66 23.20
CA SER A 278 -22.53 11.47 21.76
C SER A 278 -21.74 12.52 20.98
N VAL A 279 -20.79 12.06 20.17
CA VAL A 279 -19.86 12.91 19.41
C VAL A 279 -19.97 12.73 17.89
N SER A 280 -21.15 12.33 17.39
CA SER A 280 -21.35 12.05 15.95
C SER A 280 -20.99 13.22 15.03
N ASP A 281 -21.14 14.45 15.52
CA ASP A 281 -20.90 15.69 14.76
C ASP A 281 -19.48 16.26 14.99
N PHE A 282 -18.65 15.58 15.79
CA PHE A 282 -17.30 16.03 16.13
C PHE A 282 -16.25 15.44 15.18
N LYS A 283 -15.15 16.16 15.00
CA LYS A 283 -14.02 15.73 14.16
C LYS A 283 -12.79 15.44 15.01
N LEU A 284 -12.20 14.25 14.85
CA LEU A 284 -10.90 13.93 15.44
C LEU A 284 -9.79 14.78 14.80
N VAL A 285 -9.05 15.53 15.61
CA VAL A 285 -8.02 16.50 15.14
C VAL A 285 -6.57 15.98 15.26
N ASN A 286 -6.37 14.76 15.76
CA ASN A 286 -5.05 14.16 15.93
C ASN A 286 -4.30 14.12 14.59
N ARG A 287 -3.07 14.68 14.57
CA ARG A 287 -2.23 14.68 13.36
C ARG A 287 -1.49 13.37 13.13
N LYS A 288 -1.24 12.62 14.20
CA LYS A 288 -0.61 11.30 14.17
C LYS A 288 -1.71 10.25 14.22
N ILE A 289 -2.09 9.75 13.05
CA ILE A 289 -2.99 8.61 12.89
C ILE A 289 -2.19 7.58 12.11
N ASP A 290 -1.80 6.50 12.79
CA ASP A 290 -1.10 5.39 12.15
C ASP A 290 -2.11 4.60 11.31
N THR A 291 -1.95 4.60 9.99
CA THR A 291 -2.74 3.83 9.02
C THR A 291 -2.11 2.49 8.67
#